data_AF-A0A2E3BYV5-F1
#
_entry.id   AF-A0A2E3BYV5-F1
#
_cell.length_a   1.000
_cell.length_b   1.000
_cell.length_c   1.000
_cell.angle_alpha   90.00
_cell.angle_beta   90.00
_cell.angle_gamma   90.00
#
_symmetry.space_group_name_H-M   'P 1'
#
loop_
_entity.id
_entity.type
_entity.pdbx_description
1 polymer ?
#
loop_
_entity_poly.entity_id
_entity_poly.type
_entity_poly.pdbx_seq_one_letter_code
_entity_poly.pdbx_strand_id
1 'polypeptide(L)'
;MKIVEEKRDIFNIDFDKYKIVHCISYDCKMTLGIAVPIKKKFKLYKLYEKVDKYPTCVFHNNVLNLITKEKYWHKPTYNNFKKALEEMKEIVIKEEIKYIVMPRIGCGLDKLTWKKVYEIIENLFKEIDIEILVCYL
;
A
#
# COMPACT_ATOMS: atom_id res chain seq x y z
N MET A 1 17.22 3.95 0.21
CA MET A 1 15.83 4.38 0.47
C MET A 1 15.79 5.76 1.10
N LYS A 2 14.78 6.55 0.75
CA LYS A 2 14.41 7.81 1.43
C LYS A 2 12.93 7.80 1.77
N ILE A 3 12.57 8.08 3.04
CA ILE A 3 11.18 8.24 3.47
C ILE A 3 10.96 9.71 3.83
N VAL A 4 9.86 10.29 3.34
CA VAL A 4 9.44 11.67 3.66
C VAL A 4 8.00 11.62 4.17
N GLU A 5 7.71 12.17 5.35
CA GLU A 5 6.34 12.34 5.84
C GLU A 5 5.87 13.78 5.65
N GLU A 6 4.72 13.99 4.98
CA GLU A 6 4.16 15.31 4.74
C GLU A 6 2.67 15.40 5.11
N LYS A 7 2.28 16.52 5.71
CA LYS A 7 0.87 16.85 5.91
C LYS A 7 0.26 17.34 4.59
N ARG A 8 -0.33 16.42 3.83
CA ARG A 8 -0.84 16.66 2.47
C ARG A 8 -1.93 15.63 2.13
N ASP A 9 -2.88 16.02 1.29
CA ASP A 9 -3.77 15.06 0.65
C ASP A 9 -3.00 14.23 -0.39
N ILE A 10 -3.03 12.90 -0.25
CA ILE A 10 -2.38 11.97 -1.17
C ILE A 10 -2.85 12.11 -2.62
N PHE A 11 -4.01 12.71 -2.88
CA PHE A 11 -4.49 12.96 -4.24
C PHE A 11 -3.91 14.21 -4.89
N ASN A 12 -3.21 15.06 -4.14
CA ASN A 12 -2.51 16.25 -4.62
C ASN A 12 -1.03 15.96 -4.90
N ILE A 13 -0.78 14.94 -5.71
CA ILE A 13 0.55 14.50 -6.13
C ILE A 13 0.58 14.29 -7.64
N ASP A 14 1.79 14.23 -8.18
CA ASP A 14 2.04 13.81 -9.55
C ASP A 14 2.00 12.27 -9.67
N PHE A 15 0.94 11.74 -10.26
CA PHE A 15 0.76 10.30 -10.48
C PHE A 15 1.46 9.76 -11.73
N ASP A 16 2.03 10.63 -12.57
CA ASP A 16 2.93 10.19 -13.65
C ASP A 16 4.26 9.75 -13.05
N LYS A 17 4.72 10.45 -12.00
CA LYS A 17 5.89 10.09 -11.20
C LYS A 17 5.63 9.01 -10.15
N TYR A 18 4.62 9.18 -9.29
CA TYR A 18 4.43 8.33 -8.10
C TYR A 18 3.42 7.19 -8.34
N LYS A 19 3.74 5.99 -7.84
CA LYS A 19 2.77 4.88 -7.71
C LYS A 19 2.15 4.86 -6.33
N ILE A 20 0.84 4.66 -6.25
CA ILE A 20 0.11 4.73 -4.97
C ILE A 20 0.08 3.38 -4.26
N VAL A 21 0.23 3.39 -2.94
CA VAL A 21 0.14 2.20 -2.09
C VAL A 21 -1.05 2.35 -1.14
N HIS A 22 -1.80 1.27 -0.96
CA HIS A 22 -2.83 1.18 0.09
C HIS A 22 -3.00 -0.25 0.57
N CYS A 23 -3.63 -0.40 1.74
CA CYS A 23 -4.01 -1.71 2.28
C CYS A 23 -5.47 -2.02 1.98
N ILE A 24 -5.73 -3.24 1.50
CA ILE A 24 -7.07 -3.75 1.24
C ILE A 24 -7.21 -5.19 1.74
N SER A 25 -8.45 -5.69 1.70
CA SER A 25 -8.78 -7.09 1.93
C SER A 25 -8.72 -7.92 0.65
N TYR A 26 -8.52 -9.23 0.79
CA TYR A 26 -8.52 -10.20 -0.30
C TYR A 26 -9.83 -10.18 -1.11
N ASP A 27 -10.96 -9.94 -0.44
CA ASP A 27 -12.26 -9.74 -1.10
C ASP A 27 -12.41 -8.43 -1.92
N CYS A 28 -11.38 -7.58 -1.95
CA CYS A 28 -11.29 -6.34 -2.74
C CYS A 28 -12.50 -5.38 -2.62
N LYS A 29 -13.23 -5.41 -1.49
CA LYS A 29 -14.45 -4.59 -1.34
C LYS A 29 -14.15 -3.09 -1.34
N MET A 30 -13.11 -2.66 -0.63
CA MET A 30 -12.63 -1.26 -0.57
C MET A 30 -13.76 -0.25 -0.30
N THR A 31 -14.52 -0.47 0.77
CA THR A 31 -15.77 0.24 1.08
C THR A 31 -15.61 1.42 2.04
N LEU A 32 -14.44 1.57 2.69
CA LEU A 32 -14.21 2.60 3.70
C LEU A 32 -12.83 3.25 3.54
N GLY A 33 -12.70 4.44 4.13
CA GLY A 33 -11.44 5.18 4.18
C GLY A 33 -10.89 5.54 2.81
N ILE A 34 -9.56 5.68 2.74
CA ILE A 34 -8.85 6.11 1.52
C ILE A 34 -8.99 5.12 0.35
N ALA A 35 -9.31 3.84 0.64
CA ALA A 35 -9.48 2.83 -0.40
C ALA A 35 -10.67 3.12 -1.35
N VAL A 36 -11.70 3.83 -0.88
CA VAL A 36 -12.87 4.20 -1.71
C VAL A 36 -12.49 5.17 -2.85
N PRO A 37 -11.89 6.35 -2.56
CA PRO A 37 -11.47 7.25 -3.64
C PRO A 37 -10.35 6.66 -4.50
N ILE A 38 -9.43 5.84 -3.95
CA ILE A 38 -8.41 5.13 -4.76
C ILE A 38 -9.07 4.18 -5.75
N LYS A 39 -10.02 3.35 -5.30
CA LYS A 39 -10.77 2.43 -6.17
C LYS A 39 -11.43 3.17 -7.34
N LYS A 40 -12.07 4.31 -7.05
CA LYS A 40 -12.74 5.14 -8.07
C LYS A 40 -11.74 5.76 -9.04
N LYS A 41 -10.68 6.41 -8.54
CA LYS A 41 -9.68 7.12 -9.36
C LYS A 41 -8.91 6.17 -10.28
N PHE A 42 -8.49 5.02 -9.78
CA PHE A 42 -7.66 4.05 -10.51
C PHE A 42 -8.45 2.87 -11.11
N LYS A 43 -9.79 2.97 -11.12
CA LYS A 43 -10.69 1.99 -11.75
C LYS A 43 -10.46 0.54 -11.29
N LEU A 44 -10.29 0.32 -9.99
CA LEU A 44 -9.93 -0.99 -9.41
C LEU A 44 -11.13 -1.95 -9.23
N TYR A 45 -12.19 -1.80 -10.03
CA TYR A 45 -13.45 -2.54 -9.84
C TYR A 45 -13.31 -4.06 -10.05
N LYS A 46 -12.39 -4.47 -10.92
CA LYS A 46 -12.11 -5.87 -11.27
C LYS A 46 -10.80 -6.40 -10.67
N LEU A 47 -10.25 -5.72 -9.67
CA LEU A 47 -8.98 -6.14 -9.06
C LEU A 47 -9.04 -7.56 -8.50
N TYR A 48 -10.21 -8.02 -8.03
CA TYR A 48 -10.41 -9.37 -7.52
C TYR A 48 -10.06 -10.48 -8.53
N GLU A 49 -10.13 -10.21 -9.84
CA GLU A 49 -9.75 -11.18 -10.90
C GLU A 49 -8.23 -11.39 -10.97
N LYS A 50 -7.45 -10.54 -10.31
CA LYS A 50 -5.97 -10.55 -10.30
C LYS A 50 -5.37 -11.01 -8.98
N VAL A 51 -6.17 -11.22 -7.95
CA VAL A 51 -5.69 -11.63 -6.62
C VAL A 51 -5.85 -13.14 -6.49
N ASP A 52 -4.74 -13.86 -6.49
CA ASP A 52 -4.69 -15.32 -6.46
C ASP A 52 -4.29 -15.89 -5.09
N LYS A 53 -3.54 -15.13 -4.29
CA LYS A 53 -3.07 -15.55 -2.97
C LYS A 53 -3.23 -14.46 -1.90
N TYR A 54 -3.02 -14.86 -0.65
CA TYR A 54 -3.03 -13.98 0.51
C TYR A 54 -2.09 -14.54 1.60
N PRO A 55 -1.30 -13.70 2.30
CA PRO A 55 -1.05 -12.27 2.06
C PRO A 55 -0.25 -12.01 0.78
N THR A 56 -0.47 -10.88 0.11
CA THR A 56 0.28 -10.53 -1.11
C THR A 56 0.18 -9.03 -1.47
N CYS A 57 0.81 -8.64 -2.58
CA CYS A 57 0.65 -7.34 -3.22
C CYS A 57 0.32 -7.55 -4.70
N VAL A 58 -0.62 -6.76 -5.24
CA VAL A 58 -0.94 -6.75 -6.68
C VAL A 58 -0.71 -5.35 -7.24
N PHE A 59 0.17 -5.25 -8.25
CA PHE A 59 0.36 -4.01 -9.01
C PHE A 59 -0.65 -3.93 -10.15
N HIS A 60 -1.52 -2.92 -10.10
CA HIS A 60 -2.55 -2.73 -11.12
C HIS A 60 -2.94 -1.25 -11.24
N ASN A 61 -3.02 -0.75 -12.47
CA ASN A 61 -3.40 0.64 -12.79
C ASN A 61 -2.65 1.68 -11.94
N ASN A 62 -1.31 1.57 -11.86
CA ASN A 62 -0.45 2.44 -11.04
C ASN A 62 -0.68 2.37 -9.51
N VAL A 63 -1.36 1.33 -9.02
CA VAL A 63 -1.59 1.08 -7.60
C VAL A 63 -0.93 -0.23 -7.15
N LEU A 64 -0.15 -0.16 -6.08
CA LEU A 64 0.34 -1.30 -5.30
C LEU A 64 -0.70 -1.64 -4.23
N ASN A 65 -1.47 -2.68 -4.48
CA ASN A 65 -2.59 -3.10 -3.63
C ASN A 65 -2.11 -4.13 -2.62
N LEU A 66 -1.80 -3.70 -1.39
CA LEU A 66 -1.36 -4.60 -0.31
C LEU A 66 -2.57 -5.36 0.24
N ILE A 67 -2.59 -6.67 0.01
CA ILE A 67 -3.62 -7.58 0.51
C ILE A 67 -3.20 -8.10 1.89
N THR A 68 -3.69 -7.43 2.94
CA THR A 68 -3.18 -7.61 4.31
C THR A 68 -4.16 -8.32 5.24
N LYS A 69 -5.40 -8.52 4.81
CA LYS A 69 -6.45 -9.24 5.52
C LYS A 69 -7.36 -10.00 4.55
N GLU A 70 -8.04 -11.03 5.04
CA GLU A 70 -8.95 -11.83 4.20
C GLU A 70 -10.25 -11.10 3.85
N LYS A 71 -10.91 -10.53 4.87
CA LYS A 71 -12.19 -9.84 4.75
C LYS A 71 -12.07 -8.39 5.18
N TYR A 72 -12.88 -7.50 4.59
CA TYR A 72 -12.74 -6.06 4.87
C TYR A 72 -12.94 -5.67 6.34
N TRP A 73 -13.74 -6.44 7.10
CA TRP A 73 -13.97 -6.23 8.54
C TRP A 73 -12.87 -6.81 9.44
N HIS A 74 -12.05 -7.74 8.94
CA HIS A 74 -10.90 -8.27 9.67
C HIS A 74 -9.84 -7.17 9.89
N LYS A 75 -8.85 -7.50 10.72
CA LYS A 75 -7.70 -6.64 10.99
C LYS A 75 -6.44 -7.40 10.57
N PRO A 76 -5.49 -6.74 9.87
CA PRO A 76 -4.23 -7.37 9.54
C PRO A 76 -3.41 -7.63 10.80
N THR A 77 -2.56 -8.65 10.77
CA THR A 77 -1.48 -8.83 11.75
C THR A 77 -0.20 -8.22 11.19
N TYR A 78 0.78 -7.91 12.05
CA TYR A 78 2.10 -7.47 11.58
C TYR A 78 2.77 -8.50 10.66
N ASN A 79 2.54 -9.79 10.91
CA ASN A 79 3.06 -10.85 10.06
C ASN A 79 2.46 -10.80 8.64
N ASN A 80 1.13 -10.67 8.53
CA ASN A 80 0.48 -10.60 7.21
C ASN A 80 0.82 -9.31 6.48
N PHE A 81 0.93 -8.20 7.22
CA PHE A 81 1.37 -6.91 6.69
C PHE A 81 2.80 -6.99 6.14
N LYS A 82 3.74 -7.59 6.90
CA LYS A 82 5.13 -7.78 6.48
C LYS A 82 5.22 -8.63 5.22
N LYS A 83 4.52 -9.77 5.15
CA LYS A 83 4.48 -10.63 3.96
C LYS A 83 3.95 -9.91 2.72
N ALA A 84 2.91 -9.09 2.87
CA ALA A 84 2.39 -8.27 1.77
C ALA A 84 3.42 -7.22 1.30
N LEU A 85 4.18 -6.62 2.22
CA LEU A 85 5.27 -5.68 1.88
C LEU A 85 6.47 -6.37 1.23
N GLU A 86 6.79 -7.61 1.61
CA GLU A 86 7.83 -8.40 0.95
C GLU A 86 7.47 -8.63 -0.53
N GLU A 87 6.23 -9.01 -0.83
CA GLU A 87 5.75 -9.13 -2.22
C GLU A 87 5.74 -7.77 -2.95
N MET A 88 5.41 -6.68 -2.26
CA MET A 88 5.50 -5.34 -2.82
C MET A 88 6.94 -4.96 -3.17
N LYS A 89 7.92 -5.35 -2.34
CA LYS A 89 9.34 -5.10 -2.59
C LYS A 89 9.80 -5.78 -3.87
N GLU A 90 9.42 -7.04 -4.07
CA GLU A 90 9.76 -7.79 -5.29
C GLU A 90 9.18 -7.11 -6.54
N ILE A 91 7.92 -6.65 -6.47
CA ILE A 91 7.30 -5.86 -7.55
C ILE A 91 8.06 -4.56 -7.79
N VAL A 92 8.40 -3.82 -6.74
CA VAL A 92 9.13 -2.55 -6.83
C VAL A 92 10.46 -2.74 -7.57
N ILE A 93 11.19 -3.81 -7.24
CA ILE A 93 12.47 -4.13 -7.89
C ILE A 93 12.24 -4.51 -9.35
N LYS A 94 11.31 -5.44 -9.59
CA LYS A 94 11.03 -5.98 -10.93
C LYS A 94 10.55 -4.91 -11.92
N GLU A 95 9.64 -4.05 -11.46
CA GLU A 95 9.02 -3.00 -12.27
C GLU A 95 9.83 -1.69 -12.23
N GLU A 96 11.02 -1.71 -11.63
CA GLU A 96 11.94 -0.57 -11.49
C GLU A 96 11.27 0.70 -10.91
N ILE A 97 10.35 0.52 -9.95
CA ILE A 97 9.59 1.62 -9.36
C ILE A 97 10.49 2.42 -8.41
N LYS A 98 10.72 3.69 -8.75
CA LYS A 98 11.55 4.60 -7.95
C LYS A 98 10.80 5.49 -6.97
N TYR A 99 9.51 5.73 -7.22
CA TYR A 99 8.72 6.69 -6.46
C TYR A 99 7.37 6.08 -6.06
N ILE A 100 7.15 5.93 -4.77
CA ILE A 100 5.86 5.51 -4.23
C ILE A 100 5.32 6.54 -3.25
N VAL A 101 4.00 6.60 -3.19
CA VAL A 101 3.25 7.46 -2.28
C VAL A 101 2.23 6.63 -1.53
N MET A 102 2.10 6.85 -0.24
CA MET A 102 1.21 6.07 0.60
C MET A 102 0.63 6.93 1.72
N PRO A 103 -0.56 6.62 2.23
CA PRO A 103 -0.97 7.13 3.53
C PRO A 103 -0.16 6.41 4.64
N ARG A 104 -0.48 6.66 5.91
CA ARG A 104 -0.05 5.76 7.00
C ARG A 104 -0.74 4.40 6.87
N ILE A 105 -0.23 3.55 5.98
CA ILE A 105 -0.80 2.25 5.62
C ILE A 105 -0.87 1.29 6.81
N GLY A 106 -1.85 0.39 6.81
CA GLY A 106 -2.12 -0.53 7.92
C GLY A 106 -2.59 0.12 9.23
N CYS A 107 -2.70 1.45 9.28
CA CYS A 107 -3.12 2.18 10.47
C CYS A 107 -4.61 2.54 10.44
N GLY A 108 -5.10 3.19 11.51
CA GLY A 108 -6.48 3.68 11.58
C GLY A 108 -7.50 2.54 11.73
N LEU A 109 -8.24 2.23 10.66
CA LEU A 109 -9.25 1.15 10.64
C LEU A 109 -8.62 -0.24 10.79
N ASP A 110 -7.36 -0.39 10.38
CA ASP A 110 -6.60 -1.64 10.44
C ASP A 110 -5.83 -1.83 11.75
N LYS A 111 -5.81 -0.80 12.61
CA LYS A 111 -5.32 -0.84 14.01
C LYS A 111 -3.84 -1.20 14.22
N LEU A 112 -3.03 -1.29 13.18
CA LEU A 112 -1.57 -1.28 13.38
C LEU A 112 -1.11 0.12 13.82
N THR A 113 0.02 0.18 14.51
CA THR A 113 0.63 1.44 14.95
C THR A 113 1.65 1.91 13.93
N TRP A 114 1.60 3.19 13.57
CA TRP A 114 2.51 3.76 12.57
C TRP A 114 3.99 3.53 12.93
N LYS A 115 4.38 3.66 14.21
CA LYS A 115 5.75 3.39 14.66
C LYS A 115 6.27 2.02 14.20
N LYS A 116 5.53 0.94 14.48
CA LYS A 116 5.91 -0.43 14.07
C LYS A 116 5.83 -0.63 12.56
N VAL A 117 4.84 -0.02 11.90
CA VAL A 117 4.72 -0.09 10.43
C VAL A 117 5.92 0.57 9.77
N TYR A 118 6.33 1.75 10.25
CA TYR A 118 7.50 2.48 9.78
C TYR A 118 8.77 1.63 9.93
N GLU A 119 9.00 1.05 11.12
CA GLU A 119 10.14 0.16 11.37
C GLU A 119 10.18 -1.03 10.39
N ILE A 120 9.02 -1.62 10.04
CA ILE A 120 8.95 -2.72 9.07
C ILE A 120 9.29 -2.23 7.66
N ILE A 121 8.72 -1.11 7.22
CA ILE A 121 8.98 -0.54 5.89
C ILE A 121 10.45 -0.18 5.75
N GLU A 122 11.01 0.53 6.72
CA GLU A 122 12.42 0.93 6.73
C GLU A 122 13.33 -0.29 6.63
N ASN A 123 13.11 -1.32 7.46
CA ASN A 123 13.93 -2.53 7.42
C ASN A 123 13.85 -3.29 6.09
N LEU A 124 12.67 -3.37 5.47
CA LEU A 124 12.48 -4.10 4.21
C LEU A 124 13.10 -3.36 3.01
N PHE A 125 12.98 -2.03 3.00
CA PHE A 125 13.36 -1.20 1.85
C PHE A 125 14.72 -0.50 2.01
N LYS A 126 15.42 -0.60 3.15
CA LYS A 126 16.67 0.13 3.44
C LYS A 126 17.72 0.09 2.30
N GLU A 127 17.89 -1.07 1.66
CA GLU A 127 18.88 -1.29 0.58
C GLU A 127 18.33 -1.03 -0.82
N ILE A 128 17.06 -0.63 -0.92
CA ILE A 128 16.40 -0.33 -2.18
C ILE A 128 16.51 1.16 -2.47
N ASP A 129 16.90 1.48 -3.71
CA ASP A 129 16.89 2.84 -4.23
C ASP A 129 15.46 3.24 -4.62
N ILE A 130 14.71 3.68 -3.61
CA ILE A 130 13.31 4.12 -3.69
C ILE A 130 13.06 5.33 -2.78
N GLU A 131 12.22 6.25 -3.27
CA GLU A 131 11.62 7.32 -2.47
C GLU A 131 10.18 6.95 -2.09
N ILE A 132 9.90 7.07 -0.80
CA ILE A 132 8.60 6.80 -0.19
C ILE A 132 8.05 8.11 0.39
N LEU A 133 7.01 8.65 -0.22
CA LEU A 133 6.27 9.79 0.32
C LEU A 133 5.07 9.29 1.14
N VAL A 134 5.05 9.59 2.43
CA VAL A 134 3.94 9.28 3.33
C VAL A 134 3.10 10.53 3.55
N CYS A 135 1.86 10.51 3.09
CA CYS A 135 0.90 11.60 3.26
C CYS A 135 0.00 11.37 4.47
N TYR A 136 -0.25 12.40 5.27
CA TYR A 136 -1.22 12.39 6.37
C TYR A 136 -1.97 13.72 6.48
N LEU A 137 -3.12 13.71 7.16
CA LEU A 137 -3.96 14.90 7.43
C LEU A 137 -4.02 15.19 8.94
#